data_AF-A0A257VSA7-F1
#
_entry.id   AF-A0A257VSA7-F1
#
_cell.length_a   1.000
_cell.length_b   1.000
_cell.length_c   1.000
_cell.angle_alpha   90.00
_cell.angle_beta   90.00
_cell.angle_gamma   90.00
#
_symmetry.space_group_name_H-M   'P 1'
#
loop_
_entity.id
_entity.type
_entity.pdbx_description
1 polymer ?
#
loop_
_entity_poly.entity_id
_entity_poly.type
_entity_poly.pdbx_seq_one_letter_code
_entity_poly.pdbx_strand_id
1 'polypeptide(L)'
;MLACALAGADKWSVFRSEPFTVYTNGKDKEAREALALAVQVQHTLSAQFGKELTPAWPITFVLGKGDSKFRLGPGGYLAGAVDPGELAALLIRENTLPFDEEIERGVIALYSTLAVDGPRVRVGAPVARPDLAWARIHLLFTDDRYSGKTRVLLANLSKGLDPVVSWGNSIGVKEVVITEEAKGHLARGQFGTAALNGKPIDPRRWREEILNAQEIADLLARWN
;
A
#
# COMPACT_ATOMS: atom_id res chain seq x y z
N MET A 1 -28.54 -24.61 28.35
CA MET A 1 -28.27 -25.76 27.48
C MET A 1 -29.05 -25.59 26.19
N LEU A 2 -28.38 -25.23 25.10
CA LEU A 2 -28.67 -25.68 23.72
C LEU A 2 -27.57 -25.10 22.83
N ALA A 3 -26.39 -25.72 22.92
CA ALA A 3 -25.46 -25.76 21.82
C ALA A 3 -26.02 -26.76 20.81
N CYS A 4 -26.37 -26.26 19.62
CA CYS A 4 -26.48 -26.96 18.32
C CYS A 4 -27.56 -26.30 17.47
N ALA A 5 -27.23 -25.13 16.93
CA ALA A 5 -27.61 -24.85 15.56
C ALA A 5 -26.29 -24.86 14.77
N LEU A 6 -26.12 -25.91 13.96
CA LEU A 6 -25.04 -26.06 13.01
C LEU A 6 -25.06 -24.90 12.01
N ALA A 7 -24.40 -23.79 12.32
CA ALA A 7 -23.58 -23.12 11.32
C ALA A 7 -22.21 -23.76 11.47
N GLY A 8 -21.62 -24.31 10.41
CA GLY A 8 -20.22 -24.73 10.46
C GLY A 8 -19.43 -23.56 11.04
N ALA A 9 -18.86 -23.74 12.24
CA ALA A 9 -18.04 -22.71 12.84
C ALA A 9 -16.79 -22.64 11.97
N ASP A 10 -16.83 -21.76 10.97
CA ASP A 10 -15.72 -21.52 10.07
C ASP A 10 -14.46 -21.38 10.92
N LYS A 11 -13.47 -22.23 10.65
CA LYS A 11 -12.22 -22.21 11.38
C LYS A 11 -11.48 -20.92 10.99
N TRP A 12 -11.48 -19.93 11.87
CA TRP A 12 -10.71 -18.71 11.67
C TRP A 12 -9.27 -18.90 12.14
N SER A 13 -8.34 -18.37 11.36
CA SER A 13 -6.94 -18.26 11.71
C SER A 13 -6.46 -16.81 11.61
N VAL A 14 -5.38 -16.52 12.31
CA VAL A 14 -4.74 -15.21 12.33
C VAL A 14 -3.24 -15.33 12.05
N PHE A 15 -2.73 -14.36 11.30
CA PHE A 15 -1.31 -14.17 10.97
C PHE A 15 -0.91 -12.74 11.33
N ARG A 16 0.29 -12.56 11.90
CA ARG A 16 0.75 -11.26 12.39
C ARG A 16 2.15 -10.91 11.90
N SER A 17 2.32 -9.64 11.54
CA SER A 17 3.59 -8.97 11.32
C SER A 17 3.36 -7.50 11.59
N GLU A 18 3.70 -7.04 12.80
CA GLU A 18 3.46 -5.67 13.23
C GLU A 18 3.86 -4.63 12.17
N PRO A 19 2.99 -3.64 11.88
CA PRO A 19 1.72 -3.30 12.55
C PRO A 19 0.49 -4.05 12.00
N PHE A 20 0.69 -5.09 11.19
CA PHE A 20 -0.37 -5.76 10.44
C PHE A 20 -0.83 -7.06 11.09
N THR A 21 -2.15 -7.22 11.15
CA THR A 21 -2.82 -8.47 11.50
C THR A 21 -3.75 -8.88 10.36
N VAL A 22 -3.71 -10.16 9.97
CA VAL A 22 -4.59 -10.73 8.94
C VAL A 22 -5.39 -11.88 9.54
N TYR A 23 -6.71 -11.74 9.53
CA TYR A 23 -7.67 -12.78 9.86
C TYR A 23 -8.22 -13.41 8.59
N THR A 24 -8.40 -14.73 8.59
CA THR A 24 -9.03 -15.45 7.48
C THR A 24 -9.80 -16.66 7.99
N ASN A 25 -10.89 -17.02 7.31
CA ASN A 25 -11.52 -18.35 7.39
C ASN A 25 -11.22 -19.21 6.15
N GLY A 26 -10.30 -18.74 5.28
CA GLY A 26 -9.92 -19.35 4.01
C GLY A 26 -8.57 -20.05 4.08
N LYS A 27 -7.80 -19.96 2.99
CA LYS A 27 -6.52 -20.66 2.86
C LYS A 27 -5.37 -19.86 3.48
N ASP A 28 -4.54 -20.52 4.28
CA ASP A 28 -3.32 -19.94 4.88
C ASP A 28 -2.41 -19.23 3.89
N LYS A 29 -2.31 -19.76 2.66
CA LYS A 29 -1.50 -19.18 1.60
C LYS A 29 -1.94 -17.76 1.27
N GLU A 30 -3.25 -17.54 1.13
CA GLU A 30 -3.82 -16.23 0.78
C GLU A 30 -3.59 -15.22 1.91
N ALA A 31 -3.72 -15.64 3.18
CA ALA A 31 -3.43 -14.77 4.31
C ALA A 31 -1.96 -14.36 4.41
N ARG A 32 -1.04 -15.29 4.14
CA ARG A 32 0.41 -14.99 4.09
C ARG A 32 0.74 -14.07 2.90
N GLU A 33 0.12 -14.27 1.75
CA GLU A 33 0.30 -13.40 0.58
C GLU A 33 -0.23 -11.99 0.85
N ALA A 34 -1.40 -11.86 1.48
CA ALA A 34 -1.95 -10.57 1.90
C ALA A 34 -1.03 -9.87 2.92
N LEU A 35 -0.53 -10.60 3.93
CA LEU A 35 0.40 -10.06 4.91
C LEU A 35 1.73 -9.63 4.27
N ALA A 36 2.25 -10.42 3.32
CA ALA A 36 3.43 -10.05 2.55
C ALA A 36 3.20 -8.79 1.72
N LEU A 37 2.04 -8.67 1.06
CA LEU A 37 1.69 -7.49 0.29
C LEU A 37 1.67 -6.24 1.18
N ALA A 38 1.00 -6.28 2.32
CA ALA A 38 0.92 -5.15 3.25
C ALA A 38 2.32 -4.71 3.74
N VAL A 39 3.17 -5.67 4.14
CA VAL A 39 4.53 -5.39 4.57
C VAL A 39 5.40 -4.83 3.44
N GLN A 40 5.25 -5.33 2.20
CA GLN A 40 5.98 -4.79 1.06
C GLN A 40 5.54 -3.38 0.72
N VAL A 41 4.24 -3.09 0.71
CA VAL A 41 3.71 -1.74 0.48
C VAL A 41 4.30 -0.76 1.47
N GLN A 42 4.22 -1.06 2.78
CA GLN A 42 4.82 -0.20 3.81
C GLN A 42 6.31 0.00 3.56
N HIS A 43 7.07 -1.09 3.39
CA HIS A 43 8.51 -1.03 3.22
C HIS A 43 8.94 -0.19 2.02
N THR A 44 8.38 -0.47 0.84
CA THR A 44 8.79 0.23 -0.37
C THR A 44 8.33 1.68 -0.36
N LEU A 45 7.15 1.96 0.19
CA LEU A 45 6.66 3.33 0.32
C LEU A 45 7.53 4.14 1.29
N SER A 46 7.87 3.58 2.45
CA SER A 46 8.84 4.16 3.39
C SER A 46 10.18 4.50 2.72
N ALA A 47 10.71 3.59 1.90
CA ALA A 47 11.93 3.83 1.15
C ALA A 47 11.82 5.02 0.17
N GLN A 48 10.66 5.20 -0.47
CA GLN A 48 10.42 6.32 -1.38
C GLN A 48 10.25 7.66 -0.65
N PHE A 49 9.69 7.66 0.56
CA PHE A 49 9.54 8.86 1.38
C PHE A 49 10.77 9.15 2.26
N GLY A 50 11.78 8.27 2.25
CA GLY A 50 13.03 8.44 2.98
C GLY A 50 12.88 8.37 4.51
N LYS A 51 11.77 7.81 4.99
CA LYS A 51 11.47 7.61 6.41
C LYS A 51 10.50 6.44 6.56
N GLU A 52 10.50 5.81 7.73
CA GLU A 52 9.50 4.77 8.03
C GLU A 52 8.11 5.41 8.13
N LEU A 53 7.16 4.91 7.35
CA LEU A 53 5.74 5.27 7.44
C LEU A 53 5.07 4.27 8.37
N THR A 54 4.83 4.70 9.60
CA THR A 54 4.23 3.88 10.64
C THR A 54 2.80 4.34 10.84
N PRO A 55 1.81 3.46 10.72
CA PRO A 55 0.44 3.85 11.00
C PRO A 55 0.30 4.20 12.48
N ALA A 56 -0.53 5.20 12.79
CA ALA A 56 -0.77 5.64 14.17
C ALA A 56 -1.50 4.55 14.99
N TRP A 57 -2.25 3.69 14.31
CA TRP A 57 -2.99 2.58 14.88
C TRP A 57 -2.68 1.27 14.16
N PRO A 58 -2.80 0.11 14.84
CA PRO A 58 -2.68 -1.19 14.19
C PRO A 58 -3.64 -1.33 13.01
N ILE A 59 -3.22 -2.07 11.99
CA ILE A 59 -4.02 -2.31 10.78
C ILE A 59 -4.42 -3.77 10.73
N THR A 60 -5.73 -4.01 10.70
CA THR A 60 -6.32 -5.35 10.68
C THR A 60 -7.02 -5.60 9.35
N PHE A 61 -6.69 -6.72 8.71
CA PHE A 61 -7.38 -7.20 7.53
C PHE A 61 -8.22 -8.43 7.88
N VAL A 62 -9.51 -8.42 7.50
CA VAL A 62 -10.43 -9.55 7.70
C VAL A 62 -10.81 -10.10 6.32
N LEU A 63 -10.01 -11.04 5.83
CA LEU A 63 -10.12 -11.52 4.46
C LEU A 63 -11.47 -12.21 4.21
N GLY A 64 -12.04 -11.98 3.03
CA GLY A 64 -13.33 -12.53 2.63
C GLY A 64 -14.54 -11.78 3.18
N LYS A 65 -14.34 -10.67 3.90
CA LYS A 65 -15.42 -9.80 4.38
C LYS A 65 -15.27 -8.38 3.84
N GLY A 66 -16.25 -7.91 3.07
CA GLY A 66 -16.33 -6.51 2.61
C GLY A 66 -15.23 -6.09 1.64
N ASP A 67 -14.98 -4.78 1.59
CA ASP A 67 -14.08 -4.14 0.63
C ASP A 67 -12.71 -3.80 1.25
N SER A 68 -11.81 -3.25 0.44
CA SER A 68 -10.49 -2.82 0.87
C SER A 68 -10.47 -1.45 1.58
N LYS A 69 -11.63 -0.81 1.77
CA LYS A 69 -11.69 0.53 2.36
C LYS A 69 -11.45 0.46 3.86
N PHE A 70 -10.53 1.28 4.34
CA PHE A 70 -10.22 1.34 5.77
C PHE A 70 -11.33 2.04 6.55
N ARG A 71 -11.76 1.38 7.63
CA ARG A 71 -12.63 1.92 8.68
C ARG A 71 -11.85 2.00 9.98
N LEU A 72 -11.97 3.11 10.71
CA LEU A 72 -11.38 3.23 12.04
C LEU A 72 -12.37 2.70 13.08
N GLY A 73 -11.94 1.73 13.89
CA GLY A 73 -12.74 1.17 14.98
C GLY A 73 -11.98 1.12 16.31
N PRO A 74 -12.59 0.56 17.38
CA PRO A 74 -12.04 0.53 18.74
C PRO A 74 -10.67 -0.16 18.93
N GLY A 75 -10.11 -0.79 17.89
CA GLY A 75 -8.80 -1.43 17.93
C GLY A 75 -7.93 -1.10 16.71
N GLY A 76 -8.15 0.07 16.09
CA GLY A 76 -7.39 0.55 14.94
C GLY A 76 -8.13 0.41 13.61
N TYR A 77 -7.37 0.42 12.53
CA TYR A 77 -7.91 0.35 11.17
C TYR A 77 -8.33 -1.07 10.81
N LEU A 78 -9.45 -1.18 10.10
CA LEU A 78 -10.05 -2.43 9.64
C LEU A 78 -10.34 -2.34 8.13
N ALA A 79 -9.95 -3.35 7.37
CA ALA A 79 -10.30 -3.53 5.96
C ALA A 79 -10.56 -5.01 5.63
N GLY A 80 -11.31 -5.27 4.57
CA GLY A 80 -11.70 -6.60 4.12
C GLY A 80 -10.71 -7.30 3.20
N ALA A 81 -9.81 -6.52 2.63
CA ALA A 81 -8.76 -6.96 1.74
C ALA A 81 -7.58 -5.97 1.81
N VAL A 82 -6.40 -6.44 1.41
CA VAL A 82 -5.23 -5.59 1.24
C VAL A 82 -5.28 -5.00 -0.17
N ASP A 83 -5.64 -3.72 -0.28
CA ASP A 83 -5.43 -2.95 -1.51
C ASP A 83 -4.19 -2.07 -1.34
N PRO A 84 -3.15 -2.23 -2.20
CA PRO A 84 -1.93 -1.44 -2.11
C PRO A 84 -2.14 0.07 -2.23
N GLY A 85 -3.12 0.52 -3.01
CA GLY A 85 -3.43 1.93 -3.19
C GLY A 85 -4.08 2.53 -1.95
N GLU A 86 -5.10 1.86 -1.40
CA GLU A 86 -5.74 2.27 -0.14
C GLU A 86 -4.74 2.29 1.02
N LEU A 87 -3.86 1.29 1.10
CA LEU A 87 -2.83 1.24 2.15
C LEU A 87 -1.80 2.35 1.97
N ALA A 88 -1.38 2.64 0.73
CA ALA A 88 -0.49 3.76 0.46
C ALA A 88 -1.14 5.10 0.85
N ALA A 89 -2.42 5.31 0.51
CA ALA A 89 -3.17 6.50 0.85
C ALA A 89 -3.26 6.70 2.38
N LEU A 90 -3.58 5.63 3.12
CA LEU A 90 -3.61 5.65 4.58
C LEU A 90 -2.24 6.04 5.17
N LEU A 91 -1.18 5.36 4.73
CA LEU A 91 0.16 5.58 5.26
C LEU A 91 0.68 6.99 4.97
N ILE A 92 0.45 7.51 3.76
CA ILE A 92 0.82 8.88 3.39
C ILE A 92 0.09 9.87 4.31
N ARG A 93 -1.25 9.76 4.37
CA ARG A 93 -2.08 10.66 5.18
C ARG A 93 -1.65 10.76 6.65
N GLU A 94 -1.25 9.63 7.25
CA GLU A 94 -0.86 9.62 8.67
C GLU A 94 0.58 10.07 8.92
N ASN A 95 1.45 10.01 7.90
CA ASN A 95 2.88 10.19 8.09
C ASN A 95 3.46 11.42 7.40
N THR A 96 2.71 12.13 6.55
CA THR A 96 3.23 13.30 5.81
C THR A 96 2.49 14.57 6.19
N LEU A 97 3.16 15.72 6.04
CA LEU A 97 2.43 16.97 5.92
C LEU A 97 1.68 17.00 4.59
N PRO A 98 0.56 17.72 4.47
CA PRO A 98 -0.12 17.89 3.20
C PRO A 98 0.85 18.43 2.12
N PHE A 99 0.81 17.83 0.95
CA PHE A 99 1.53 18.28 -0.24
C PHE A 99 0.60 18.21 -1.46
N ASP A 100 1.12 18.51 -2.64
CA ASP A 100 0.33 18.57 -3.87
C ASP A 100 -0.55 17.32 -4.08
N GLU A 101 -1.86 17.54 -4.20
CA GLU A 101 -2.88 16.48 -4.31
C GLU A 101 -2.72 15.65 -5.59
N GLU A 102 -2.20 16.21 -6.68
CA GLU A 102 -1.93 15.45 -7.90
C GLU A 102 -0.76 14.50 -7.71
N ILE A 103 0.30 14.94 -7.02
CA ILE A 103 1.45 14.08 -6.70
C ILE A 103 0.99 12.95 -5.78
N GLU A 104 0.23 13.25 -4.72
CA GLU A 104 -0.30 12.23 -3.81
C GLU A 104 -1.18 11.21 -4.55
N ARG A 105 -2.15 11.68 -5.34
CA ARG A 105 -3.02 10.83 -6.15
C ARG A 105 -2.22 9.97 -7.13
N GLY A 106 -1.21 10.53 -7.77
CA GLY A 106 -0.34 9.80 -8.69
C GLY A 106 0.47 8.70 -8.00
N VAL A 107 0.97 8.95 -6.79
CA VAL A 107 1.68 7.94 -5.98
C VAL A 107 0.73 6.82 -5.55
N ILE A 108 -0.47 7.16 -5.08
CA ILE A 108 -1.50 6.19 -4.72
C ILE A 108 -1.88 5.32 -5.93
N ALA A 109 -2.11 5.94 -7.09
CA ALA A 109 -2.44 5.23 -8.32
C ALA A 109 -1.27 4.39 -8.86
N LEU A 110 -0.03 4.80 -8.64
CA LEU A 110 1.13 3.97 -8.97
C LEU A 110 1.18 2.75 -8.04
N TYR A 111 1.02 2.95 -6.73
CA TYR A 111 1.12 1.89 -5.74
C TYR A 111 -0.02 0.88 -5.81
N SER A 112 -1.21 1.26 -6.30
CA SER A 112 -2.31 0.31 -6.55
C SER A 112 -1.92 -0.80 -7.55
N THR A 113 -0.85 -0.61 -8.31
CA THR A 113 -0.32 -1.58 -9.28
C THR A 113 0.80 -2.45 -8.70
N LEU A 114 1.10 -2.31 -7.40
CA LEU A 114 2.18 -3.01 -6.74
C LEU A 114 1.94 -4.52 -6.77
N ALA A 115 2.89 -5.24 -7.35
CA ALA A 115 2.88 -6.69 -7.44
C ALA A 115 4.10 -7.27 -6.72
N VAL A 116 3.86 -8.33 -5.95
CA VAL A 116 4.88 -9.08 -5.21
C VAL A 116 5.01 -10.48 -5.81
N ASP A 117 6.21 -10.83 -6.26
CA ASP A 117 6.55 -12.18 -6.74
C ASP A 117 7.83 -12.66 -6.03
N GLY A 118 7.62 -13.39 -4.94
CA GLY A 118 8.69 -13.77 -4.02
C GLY A 118 9.43 -12.54 -3.47
N PRO A 119 10.75 -12.39 -3.68
CA PRO A 119 11.50 -11.22 -3.24
C PRO A 119 11.37 -10.02 -4.18
N ARG A 120 10.75 -10.18 -5.36
CA ARG A 120 10.67 -9.12 -6.38
C ARG A 120 9.41 -8.30 -6.16
N VAL A 121 9.58 -6.99 -6.03
CA VAL A 121 8.47 -6.03 -5.96
C VAL A 121 8.51 -5.14 -7.21
N ARG A 122 7.37 -4.96 -7.85
CA ARG A 122 7.22 -4.13 -9.06
C ARG A 122 6.03 -3.21 -8.95
N VAL A 123 6.12 -2.05 -9.58
CA VAL A 123 5.04 -1.07 -9.74
C VAL A 123 5.00 -0.54 -11.17
N GLY A 124 3.94 0.18 -11.53
CA GLY A 124 3.82 0.88 -12.81
C GLY A 124 3.11 0.10 -13.90
N ALA A 125 2.48 -1.03 -13.59
CA ALA A 125 1.58 -1.65 -14.57
C ALA A 125 0.46 -0.65 -14.95
N PRO A 126 -0.06 -0.67 -16.19
CA PRO A 126 -1.12 0.26 -16.58
C PRO A 126 -2.33 0.16 -15.66
N VAL A 127 -2.77 1.30 -15.10
CA VAL A 127 -4.07 1.39 -14.41
C VAL A 127 -5.21 1.43 -15.42
N ALA A 128 -6.43 1.09 -15.00
CA ALA A 128 -7.58 1.02 -15.92
C ALA A 128 -7.90 2.35 -16.63
N ARG A 129 -7.65 3.49 -15.95
CA ARG A 129 -7.82 4.83 -16.50
C ARG A 129 -6.62 5.71 -16.12
N PRO A 130 -5.53 5.65 -16.91
CA PRO A 130 -4.35 6.49 -16.67
C PRO A 130 -4.71 7.96 -16.83
N ASP A 131 -4.36 8.79 -15.85
CA ASP A 131 -4.49 10.24 -15.91
C ASP A 131 -3.11 10.91 -15.88
N LEU A 132 -3.08 12.24 -15.96
CA LEU A 132 -1.82 12.99 -15.97
C LEU A 132 -1.05 12.86 -14.64
N ALA A 133 -1.74 12.76 -13.52
CA ALA A 133 -1.12 12.59 -12.20
C ALA A 133 -0.38 11.25 -12.12
N TRP A 134 -1.06 10.15 -12.48
CA TRP A 134 -0.44 8.84 -12.58
C TRP A 134 0.72 8.85 -13.59
N ALA A 135 0.54 9.44 -14.78
CA ALA A 135 1.59 9.47 -15.80
C ALA A 135 2.84 10.23 -15.34
N ARG A 136 2.68 11.32 -14.57
CA ARG A 136 3.78 12.09 -13.98
C ARG A 136 4.59 11.22 -13.03
N ILE A 137 3.93 10.55 -12.09
CA ILE A 137 4.60 9.68 -11.12
C ILE A 137 5.15 8.42 -11.79
N HIS A 138 4.44 7.83 -12.74
CA HIS A 138 4.90 6.69 -13.52
C HIS A 138 6.19 7.00 -14.28
N LEU A 139 6.25 8.14 -14.97
CA LEU A 139 7.46 8.62 -15.65
C LEU A 139 8.62 8.76 -14.66
N LEU A 140 8.37 9.38 -13.50
CA LEU A 140 9.38 9.56 -12.47
C LEU A 140 9.94 8.24 -11.91
N PHE A 141 9.16 7.16 -11.90
CA PHE A 141 9.60 5.86 -11.40
C PHE A 141 10.23 4.97 -12.48
N THR A 142 9.82 5.12 -13.74
CA THR A 142 10.20 4.20 -14.82
C THR A 142 11.30 4.72 -15.72
N ASP A 143 11.54 6.03 -15.75
CA ASP A 143 12.61 6.63 -16.54
C ASP A 143 13.90 6.75 -15.73
N ASP A 144 14.98 6.18 -16.24
CA ASP A 144 16.31 6.14 -15.58
C ASP A 144 16.89 7.54 -15.31
N ARG A 145 16.44 8.58 -16.04
CA ARG A 145 16.84 9.97 -15.79
C ARG A 145 16.34 10.48 -14.44
N TYR A 146 15.25 9.92 -13.92
CA TYR A 146 14.52 10.41 -12.75
C TYR A 146 14.42 9.41 -11.61
N SER A 147 14.36 8.10 -11.89
CA SER A 147 14.04 7.05 -10.91
C SER A 147 14.85 7.11 -9.61
N GLY A 148 16.16 7.36 -9.70
CA GLY A 148 17.04 7.50 -8.52
C GLY A 148 16.81 8.78 -7.69
N LYS A 149 16.20 9.80 -8.28
CA LYS A 149 15.97 11.14 -7.70
C LYS A 149 14.55 11.30 -7.14
N THR A 150 13.60 10.50 -7.60
CA THR A 150 12.19 10.58 -7.21
C THR A 150 11.99 10.45 -5.71
N ARG A 151 12.74 9.56 -5.04
CA ARG A 151 12.70 9.45 -3.57
C ARG A 151 13.07 10.75 -2.84
N VAL A 152 13.97 11.55 -3.41
CA VAL A 152 14.41 12.82 -2.81
C VAL A 152 13.28 13.85 -2.93
N LEU A 153 12.62 13.89 -4.09
CA LEU A 153 11.45 14.74 -4.32
C LEU A 153 10.34 14.42 -3.32
N LEU A 154 9.93 13.14 -3.23
CA LEU A 154 8.85 12.72 -2.34
C LEU A 154 9.19 12.95 -0.86
N ALA A 155 10.44 12.69 -0.46
CA ALA A 155 10.90 12.98 0.90
C ALA A 155 10.81 14.48 1.24
N ASN A 156 11.18 15.37 0.32
CA ASN A 156 11.11 16.82 0.52
C ASN A 156 9.65 17.32 0.62
N LEU A 157 8.81 16.91 -0.33
CA LEU A 157 7.39 17.29 -0.35
C LEU A 157 6.66 16.81 0.91
N SER A 158 6.93 15.59 1.37
CA SER A 158 6.31 15.03 2.58
C SER A 158 6.64 15.78 3.88
N LYS A 159 7.67 16.63 3.85
CA LYS A 159 8.10 17.49 4.96
C LYS A 159 7.59 18.92 4.79
N GLY A 160 6.75 19.20 3.79
CA GLY A 160 6.19 20.53 3.53
C GLY A 160 7.21 21.53 3.00
N LEU A 161 8.31 21.07 2.40
CA LEU A 161 9.25 21.98 1.72
C LEU A 161 8.58 22.60 0.49
N ASP A 162 9.02 23.81 0.13
CA ASP A 162 8.52 24.52 -1.04
C ASP A 162 8.60 23.64 -2.30
N PRO A 163 7.49 23.46 -3.04
CA PRO A 163 7.48 22.58 -4.21
C PRO A 163 8.44 23.03 -5.31
N VAL A 164 8.54 24.34 -5.60
CA VAL A 164 9.38 24.86 -6.68
C VAL A 164 10.84 24.55 -6.41
N VAL A 165 11.29 24.78 -5.17
CA VAL A 165 12.64 24.44 -4.71
C VAL A 165 12.85 22.92 -4.71
N SER A 166 11.85 22.14 -4.26
CA SER A 166 11.94 20.69 -4.17
C SER A 166 12.14 20.03 -5.53
N TRP A 167 11.42 20.47 -6.57
CA TRP A 167 11.57 19.98 -7.94
C TRP A 167 12.96 20.28 -8.51
N GLY A 168 13.41 21.54 -8.38
CA GLY A 168 14.73 21.96 -8.86
C GLY A 168 15.87 21.20 -8.19
N ASN A 169 15.84 21.07 -6.87
CA ASN A 169 16.92 20.42 -6.10
C ASN A 169 16.93 18.90 -6.26
N SER A 170 15.76 18.27 -6.42
CA SER A 170 15.67 16.81 -6.46
C SER A 170 15.83 16.28 -7.88
N ILE A 171 15.02 16.78 -8.81
CA ILE A 171 14.96 16.27 -10.18
C ILE A 171 15.98 16.96 -11.09
N GLY A 172 16.22 18.26 -10.85
CA GLY A 172 17.11 19.11 -11.66
C GLY A 172 16.38 19.95 -12.70
N VAL A 173 15.04 19.85 -12.77
CA VAL A 173 14.18 20.65 -13.65
C VAL A 173 12.91 21.08 -12.92
N LYS A 174 12.20 22.05 -13.49
CA LYS A 174 10.90 22.51 -12.97
C LYS A 174 9.80 21.48 -13.25
N GLU A 175 8.79 21.44 -12.39
CA GLU A 175 7.62 20.56 -12.54
C GLU A 175 6.92 20.67 -13.89
N VAL A 176 6.82 21.90 -14.45
CA VAL A 176 6.17 22.13 -15.74
C VAL A 176 6.83 21.33 -16.87
N VAL A 177 8.16 21.15 -16.82
CA VAL A 177 8.90 20.37 -17.81
C VAL A 177 8.51 18.89 -17.70
N ILE A 178 8.50 18.35 -16.48
CA ILE A 178 8.08 16.96 -16.22
C ILE A 178 6.61 16.75 -16.59
N THR A 179 5.77 17.77 -16.39
CA THR A 179 4.35 17.71 -16.77
C THR A 179 4.17 17.60 -18.28
N GLU A 180 4.92 18.36 -19.07
CA GLU A 180 4.89 18.22 -20.54
C GLU A 180 5.42 16.86 -20.99
N GLU A 181 6.50 16.36 -20.39
CA GLU A 181 7.01 15.01 -20.68
C GLU A 181 5.97 13.93 -20.31
N ALA A 182 5.27 14.09 -19.17
CA ALA A 182 4.22 13.20 -18.71
C ALA A 182 3.00 13.20 -19.64
N LYS A 183 2.61 14.35 -20.22
CA LYS A 183 1.56 14.39 -21.26
C LYS A 183 1.97 13.57 -22.49
N GLY A 184 3.21 13.74 -22.95
CA GLY A 184 3.74 12.93 -24.06
C GLY A 184 3.80 11.44 -23.72
N HIS A 185 4.19 11.11 -22.48
CA HIS A 185 4.21 9.74 -21.97
C HIS A 185 2.83 9.10 -21.93
N LEU A 186 1.85 9.83 -21.39
CA LEU A 186 0.45 9.42 -21.36
C LEU A 186 -0.10 9.20 -22.77
N ALA A 187 0.16 10.13 -23.70
CA ALA A 187 -0.31 10.04 -25.08
C ALA A 187 0.28 8.85 -25.85
N ARG A 188 1.53 8.45 -25.56
CA ARG A 188 2.15 7.27 -26.18
C ARG A 188 1.49 5.95 -25.73
N GLY A 189 0.96 5.89 -24.51
CA GLY A 189 0.30 4.69 -23.98
C GLY A 189 1.23 3.48 -23.78
N GLN A 190 2.55 3.68 -23.82
CA GLN A 190 3.55 2.61 -23.69
C GLN A 190 4.12 2.64 -22.28
N PHE A 191 3.48 1.89 -21.38
CA PHE A 191 3.84 1.89 -19.96
C PHE A 191 4.62 0.64 -19.59
N GLY A 192 5.85 0.84 -19.10
CA GLY A 192 6.67 -0.20 -18.48
C GLY A 192 6.43 -0.33 -16.98
N THR A 193 7.17 -1.24 -16.33
CA THR A 193 7.17 -1.40 -14.87
C THR A 193 8.51 -1.03 -14.28
N ALA A 194 8.52 -0.48 -13.07
CA ALA A 194 9.72 -0.25 -12.27
C ALA A 194 9.88 -1.35 -11.21
N ALA A 195 11.12 -1.81 -11.01
CA ALA A 195 11.46 -2.68 -9.90
C ALA A 195 11.73 -1.85 -8.64
N LEU A 196 11.21 -2.29 -7.49
CA LEU A 196 11.48 -1.70 -6.20
C LEU A 196 12.30 -2.66 -5.34
N ASN A 197 13.09 -2.12 -4.43
CA ASN A 197 13.81 -2.90 -3.44
C ASN A 197 12.81 -3.41 -2.39
N GLY A 198 12.42 -4.69 -2.53
CA GLY A 198 11.53 -5.34 -1.58
C GLY A 198 12.22 -5.72 -0.27
N LYS A 199 11.43 -5.84 0.79
CA LYS A 199 11.90 -6.38 2.07
C LYS A 199 12.19 -7.87 1.90
N PRO A 200 13.30 -8.40 2.42
CA PRO A 200 13.54 -9.84 2.45
C PRO A 200 12.59 -10.48 3.46
N ILE A 201 11.49 -11.06 2.96
CA ILE A 201 10.46 -11.73 3.76
C ILE A 201 10.46 -13.21 3.43
N ASP A 202 10.35 -14.05 4.46
CA ASP A 202 10.01 -15.47 4.32
C ASP A 202 8.59 -15.68 4.88
N PRO A 203 7.55 -15.75 4.03
CA PRO A 203 6.17 -15.89 4.48
C PRO A 203 5.92 -17.16 5.30
N ARG A 204 6.82 -18.16 5.23
CA ARG A 204 6.72 -19.42 5.98
C ARG A 204 6.97 -19.22 7.47
N ARG A 205 7.69 -18.17 7.86
CA ARG A 205 8.00 -17.86 9.27
C ARG A 205 6.80 -17.35 10.06
N TRP A 206 5.77 -16.82 9.39
CA TRP A 206 4.53 -16.47 10.07
C TRP A 206 3.79 -17.72 10.50
N ARG A 207 3.37 -17.76 11.76
CA ARG A 207 2.66 -18.88 12.33
C ARG A 207 1.16 -18.68 12.17
N GLU A 208 0.46 -19.75 11.80
CA GLU A 208 -0.99 -19.81 11.88
C GLU A 208 -1.36 -19.93 13.36
N GLU A 209 -2.23 -19.05 13.84
CA GLU A 209 -2.87 -19.20 15.14
C GLU A 209 -4.37 -19.39 14.92
N ILE A 210 -4.92 -20.47 15.45
CA ILE A 210 -6.34 -20.81 15.31
C ILE A 210 -7.10 -20.08 16.40
N LEU A 211 -8.14 -19.35 16.02
CA LEU A 211 -8.97 -18.62 16.97
C LEU A 211 -9.95 -19.54 17.70
N ASN A 212 -10.20 -19.23 18.97
CA ASN A 212 -11.28 -19.83 19.73
C ASN A 212 -12.63 -19.10 19.46
N ALA A 213 -13.73 -19.68 19.94
CA ALA A 213 -15.07 -19.17 19.69
C ALA A 213 -15.30 -17.73 20.20
N GLN A 214 -14.70 -17.35 21.33
CA GLN A 214 -14.82 -16.01 21.88
C GLN A 214 -14.06 -15.00 21.01
N GLU A 215 -12.85 -15.33 20.59
CA GLU A 215 -12.04 -14.47 19.70
C GLU A 215 -12.72 -14.25 18.34
N ILE A 216 -13.39 -15.28 17.81
CA ILE A 216 -14.20 -15.17 16.59
C ILE A 216 -15.37 -14.23 16.85
N ALA A 217 -16.11 -14.39 17.96
CA ALA A 217 -17.23 -13.52 18.30
C ALA A 217 -16.79 -12.05 18.43
N ASP A 218 -15.66 -11.79 19.08
CA ASP A 218 -15.10 -10.44 19.26
C ASP A 218 -14.67 -9.83 17.92
N LEU A 219 -14.00 -10.61 17.06
CA LEU A 219 -13.63 -10.20 15.71
C LEU A 219 -14.85 -9.80 14.89
N LEU A 220 -15.88 -10.64 14.92
CA LEU A 220 -17.13 -10.42 14.18
C LEU A 220 -17.91 -9.22 14.71
N ALA A 221 -17.91 -9.01 16.03
CA ALA A 221 -18.52 -7.84 16.66
C ALA A 221 -17.81 -6.53 16.29
N ARG A 222 -16.49 -6.55 16.09
CA ARG A 222 -15.73 -5.37 15.61
C ARG A 222 -16.00 -5.02 14.15
N TRP A 223 -16.49 -5.96 13.36
CA TRP A 223 -16.70 -5.78 11.92
C TRP A 223 -18.08 -5.20 11.56
N ASN A 224 -19.10 -5.58 12.33
CA ASN A 224 -20.49 -5.13 12.20
C ASN A 224 -20.69 -3.74 12.82
#